data_AF-A0A382X9L1-F1
#
_entry.id   AF-A0A382X9L1-F1
#
_cell.length_a   1.000
_cell.length_b   1.000
_cell.length_c   1.000
_cell.angle_alpha   90.00
_cell.angle_beta   90.00
_cell.angle_gamma   90.00
#
_symmetry.space_group_name_H-M   'P 1'
#
loop_
_entity.id
_entity.type
_entity.pdbx_description
1 polymer ?
#
loop_
_entity_poly.entity_id
_entity_poly.type
_entity_poly.pdbx_seq_one_letter_code
_entity_poly.pdbx_strand_id
1 'polypeptide(L)'
;MNFRKLGNTDLKVSTICLGTMTWGEQNNQKEAFEQMDYAISQGINFFDTAEMYAVPSTEKTFGKTETIIGNWFKERNNRKKVILATKISGPGLSWIRGGGLQYTKENISSALLGSLERLQTDYIDLYQLHWPERNTNYFGKLGYKHKTEEREWNDFESILRTLKQFVDEGKIRYIGLSNESAWGLSKFLELSRSQNLPRVM
;
A
#
# COMPACT_ATOMS: atom_id res chain seq x y z
N MET A 1 14.38 -2.86 -20.46
CA MET A 1 13.46 -3.26 -19.37
C MET A 1 12.50 -4.32 -19.87
N ASN A 2 12.24 -5.36 -19.06
CA ASN A 2 11.19 -6.35 -19.31
C ASN A 2 9.93 -5.97 -18.54
N PHE A 3 8.77 -6.31 -19.09
CA PHE A 3 7.48 -5.98 -18.50
C PHE A 3 6.57 -7.20 -18.41
N ARG A 4 5.74 -7.26 -17.36
CA ARG A 4 4.75 -8.31 -17.15
C ARG A 4 3.40 -7.72 -16.75
N LYS A 5 2.32 -8.42 -17.09
CA LYS A 5 0.98 -8.11 -16.57
C LYS A 5 0.99 -8.39 -15.06
N LEU A 6 0.52 -7.44 -14.25
CA LEU A 6 0.40 -7.65 -12.81
C LEU A 6 -0.87 -8.49 -12.56
N GLY A 7 -0.68 -9.80 -12.36
CA GLY A 7 -1.76 -10.79 -12.21
C GLY A 7 -2.87 -10.63 -13.26
N ASN A 8 -4.11 -10.43 -12.80
CA ASN A 8 -5.29 -10.25 -13.65
C ASN A 8 -5.62 -8.77 -13.96
N THR A 9 -4.79 -7.80 -13.59
CA THR A 9 -5.00 -6.36 -13.89
C THR A 9 -4.47 -6.00 -15.27
N ASP A 10 -4.96 -4.92 -15.86
CA ASP A 10 -4.37 -4.40 -17.11
C ASP A 10 -3.06 -3.58 -16.91
N LEU A 11 -2.50 -3.59 -15.69
CA LEU A 11 -1.23 -2.94 -15.41
C LEU A 11 -0.06 -3.77 -15.98
N LYS A 12 0.78 -3.12 -16.78
CA LYS A 12 2.02 -3.68 -17.32
C LYS A 12 3.21 -3.11 -16.56
N VAL A 13 3.67 -3.83 -15.53
CA VAL A 13 4.74 -3.41 -14.62
C VAL A 13 6.11 -3.88 -15.10
N SER A 14 7.14 -3.10 -14.84
CA SER A 14 8.53 -3.52 -14.98
C SER A 14 8.80 -4.72 -14.08
N THR A 15 9.60 -5.68 -14.53
CA THR A 15 9.95 -6.88 -13.74
C THR A 15 10.80 -6.55 -12.50
N ILE A 16 11.37 -5.35 -12.46
CA ILE A 16 12.02 -4.77 -11.28
C ILE A 16 11.12 -3.66 -10.75
N CYS A 17 10.85 -3.66 -9.45
CA CYS A 17 10.13 -2.61 -8.74
C CYS A 17 11.11 -1.77 -7.93
N LEU A 18 10.94 -0.45 -7.93
CA LEU A 18 11.71 0.46 -7.08
C LEU A 18 11.04 0.54 -5.69
N GLY A 19 11.66 -0.10 -4.69
CA GLY A 19 11.29 0.05 -3.28
C GLY A 19 11.89 1.33 -2.69
N THR A 20 11.17 1.98 -1.78
CA THR A 20 11.45 3.39 -1.42
C THR A 20 11.61 3.66 0.09
N MET A 21 11.60 2.62 0.93
CA MET A 21 11.44 2.76 2.38
C MET A 21 12.54 3.55 3.11
N THR A 22 13.68 3.84 2.46
CA THR A 22 14.82 4.54 3.08
C THR A 22 14.74 6.06 2.95
N TRP A 23 13.85 6.58 2.10
CA TRP A 23 13.80 8.00 1.75
C TRP A 23 13.10 8.83 2.82
N GLY A 24 13.81 9.79 3.40
CA GLY A 24 13.35 10.59 4.54
C GLY A 24 13.98 10.20 5.88
N GLU A 25 14.76 9.11 5.89
CA GLU A 25 15.58 8.65 7.02
C GLU A 25 17.04 8.49 6.61
N GLN A 26 17.35 7.46 5.81
CA GLN A 26 18.73 7.20 5.36
C GLN A 26 19.11 7.99 4.11
N ASN A 27 18.12 8.30 3.26
CA ASN A 27 18.31 9.13 2.07
C ASN A 27 17.58 10.45 2.18
N ASN A 28 18.21 11.52 1.73
CA ASN A 28 17.55 12.82 1.57
C ASN A 28 16.74 12.89 0.27
N GLN A 29 15.98 13.98 0.09
CA GLN A 29 15.13 14.17 -1.09
C GLN A 29 15.93 14.17 -2.40
N LYS A 30 17.11 14.79 -2.42
CA LYS A 30 17.95 14.88 -3.62
C LYS A 30 18.41 13.49 -4.07
N GLU A 31 18.89 12.67 -3.15
CA GLU A 31 19.29 11.29 -3.43
C GLU A 31 18.12 10.43 -3.89
N ALA A 32 16.94 10.60 -3.29
CA ALA A 32 15.73 9.91 -3.72
C ALA A 32 15.32 10.32 -5.15
N PHE A 33 15.45 11.60 -5.51
CA PHE A 33 15.19 12.09 -6.86
C PHE A 33 16.17 11.48 -7.86
N GLU A 34 17.46 11.43 -7.54
CA GLU A 34 18.48 10.78 -8.37
C GLU A 34 18.16 9.29 -8.61
N GLN A 35 17.71 8.57 -7.57
CA GLN A 35 17.27 7.18 -7.70
C GLN A 35 16.03 7.02 -8.59
N MET A 36 15.01 7.88 -8.42
CA MET A 36 13.79 7.84 -9.24
C MET A 36 14.06 8.23 -10.70
N ASP A 37 14.85 9.27 -10.93
CA ASP A 37 15.27 9.70 -12.27
C ASP A 37 16.06 8.59 -12.98
N TYR A 38 16.99 7.93 -12.27
CA TYR A 38 17.72 6.78 -12.79
C TYR A 38 16.78 5.60 -13.10
N ALA A 39 15.86 5.25 -12.19
CA ALA A 39 14.92 4.14 -12.40
C ALA A 39 14.08 4.34 -13.67
N ILE A 40 13.51 5.53 -13.86
CA ILE A 40 12.77 5.89 -15.09
C ILE A 40 13.68 5.78 -16.31
N SER A 41 14.93 6.25 -16.24
CA SER A 41 15.89 6.16 -17.36
C SER A 41 16.17 4.72 -17.80
N GLN A 42 16.10 3.77 -16.85
CA GLN A 42 16.26 2.33 -17.11
C GLN A 42 14.94 1.65 -17.53
N GLY A 43 13.85 2.41 -17.64
CA GLY A 43 12.53 1.93 -18.02
C GLY A 43 11.72 1.31 -16.89
N ILE A 44 12.15 1.42 -15.63
CA ILE A 44 11.35 1.00 -14.46
C ILE A 44 10.13 1.90 -14.40
N ASN A 45 8.94 1.31 -14.30
CA ASN A 45 7.69 2.05 -14.14
C ASN A 45 6.93 1.67 -12.87
N PHE A 46 7.38 0.68 -12.09
CA PHE A 46 6.66 0.20 -10.92
C PHE A 46 7.38 0.60 -9.63
N PHE A 47 6.76 1.48 -8.84
CA PHE A 47 7.33 2.04 -7.61
C PHE A 47 6.45 1.64 -6.41
N ASP A 48 7.09 1.26 -5.30
CA ASP A 48 6.41 0.81 -4.08
C ASP A 48 6.79 1.67 -2.87
N THR A 49 5.78 2.19 -2.19
CA THR A 49 5.91 2.99 -0.96
C THR A 49 4.85 2.56 0.07
N ALA A 50 4.73 3.26 1.21
CA ALA A 50 3.70 3.05 2.22
C ALA A 50 3.55 4.32 3.07
N GLU A 51 2.37 4.54 3.66
CA GLU A 51 2.15 5.71 4.54
C GLU A 51 3.15 5.77 5.71
N MET A 52 3.59 4.60 6.20
CA MET A 52 4.49 4.51 7.35
C MET A 52 5.95 4.76 7.02
N TYR A 53 6.33 4.79 5.74
CA TYR A 53 7.73 5.00 5.36
C TYR A 53 8.13 6.46 5.63
N ALA A 54 9.33 6.72 6.15
CA ALA A 54 10.55 5.91 6.06
C ALA A 54 10.74 4.81 7.14
N VAL A 55 11.78 3.97 6.99
CA VAL A 55 12.19 2.92 7.94
C VAL A 55 13.62 3.19 8.45
N PRO A 56 13.92 3.04 9.77
CA PRO A 56 13.01 2.71 10.87
C PRO A 56 11.85 3.70 11.01
N SER A 57 10.65 3.16 11.19
CA SER A 57 9.43 3.95 11.14
C SER A 57 9.15 4.58 12.51
N THR A 58 8.96 5.89 12.52
CA THR A 58 8.68 6.68 13.72
C THR A 58 7.61 7.72 13.40
N GLU A 59 6.97 8.27 14.43
CA GLU A 59 6.05 9.41 14.28
C GLU A 59 6.68 10.58 13.52
N LYS A 60 7.97 10.86 13.76
CA LYS A 60 8.73 11.93 13.11
C LYS A 60 8.97 11.66 11.61
N THR A 61 9.02 10.40 11.19
CA THR A 61 9.37 10.00 9.82
C THR A 61 8.20 9.46 9.01
N PHE A 62 7.03 9.32 9.62
CA PHE A 62 5.78 8.96 8.96
C PHE A 62 5.48 9.84 7.74
N GLY A 63 5.11 9.21 6.63
CA GLY A 63 4.73 9.86 5.38
C GLY A 63 5.87 10.53 4.61
N LYS A 64 7.10 10.62 5.15
CA LYS A 64 8.20 11.34 4.49
C LYS A 64 8.51 10.80 3.10
N THR A 65 8.49 9.47 2.94
CA THR A 65 8.77 8.83 1.65
C THR A 65 7.72 9.22 0.61
N GLU A 66 6.43 9.22 0.97
CA GLU A 66 5.35 9.65 0.09
C GLU A 66 5.47 11.14 -0.26
N THR A 67 5.79 12.00 0.70
CA THR A 67 6.02 13.43 0.45
C THR A 67 7.17 13.65 -0.53
N ILE A 68 8.28 12.91 -0.39
CA ILE A 68 9.42 12.99 -1.33
C ILE A 68 9.00 12.55 -2.73
N ILE A 69 8.24 11.45 -2.85
CA ILE A 69 7.71 10.99 -4.15
C ILE A 69 6.76 12.03 -4.77
N GLY A 70 5.87 12.62 -3.97
CA GLY A 70 4.95 13.65 -4.43
C GLY A 70 5.65 14.90 -4.95
N ASN A 71 6.67 15.37 -4.23
CA ASN A 71 7.53 16.47 -4.68
C ASN A 71 8.19 16.14 -6.02
N TRP A 72 8.67 14.90 -6.21
CA TRP A 72 9.27 14.46 -7.47
C TRP A 72 8.25 14.42 -8.61
N PHE A 73 7.05 13.89 -8.38
CA PHE A 73 5.98 13.90 -9.38
C PHE A 73 5.64 15.32 -9.82
N LYS A 74 5.55 16.25 -8.86
CA LYS A 74 5.27 17.67 -9.14
C LYS A 74 6.39 18.31 -9.94
N GLU A 75 7.65 18.09 -9.55
CA GLU A 75 8.81 18.74 -10.19
C GLU A 75 9.10 18.17 -11.58
N ARG A 76 8.88 16.88 -11.81
CA ARG A 76 9.15 16.20 -13.10
C ARG A 76 7.92 16.07 -14.00
N ASN A 77 6.72 16.39 -13.50
CA ASN A 77 5.44 16.24 -14.19
C ASN A 77 5.28 14.87 -14.88
N ASN A 78 5.58 13.80 -14.15
CA ASN A 78 5.73 12.46 -14.72
C ASN A 78 4.90 11.38 -14.02
N ARG A 79 3.94 11.73 -13.15
CA ARG A 79 3.06 10.80 -12.43
C ARG A 79 2.47 9.70 -13.32
N LYS A 80 2.06 10.04 -14.55
CA LYS A 80 1.47 9.10 -15.52
C LYS A 80 2.45 8.03 -16.04
N LYS A 81 3.76 8.22 -15.87
CA LYS A 81 4.80 7.25 -16.26
C LYS A 81 5.02 6.16 -15.21
N VAL A 82 4.51 6.36 -13.99
CA VAL A 82 4.70 5.46 -12.86
C VAL A 82 3.39 4.75 -12.53
N ILE A 83 3.46 3.44 -12.39
CA ILE A 83 2.49 2.60 -11.70
C ILE A 83 2.89 2.65 -10.24
N LEU A 84 2.10 3.34 -9.42
CA LEU A 84 2.43 3.60 -8.02
C LEU A 84 1.64 2.66 -7.09
N ALA A 85 2.37 1.93 -6.27
CA ALA A 85 1.82 1.21 -5.14
C ALA A 85 2.10 1.94 -3.82
N THR A 86 1.05 2.12 -3.00
CA THR A 86 1.20 2.50 -1.59
C THR A 86 0.36 1.59 -0.70
N LYS A 87 0.53 1.71 0.62
CA LYS A 87 -0.05 0.79 1.59
C LYS A 87 -0.57 1.52 2.81
N ILE A 88 -1.70 1.06 3.32
CA ILE A 88 -2.18 1.36 4.67
C ILE A 88 -1.60 0.39 5.67
N SER A 89 -1.03 0.93 6.75
CA SER A 89 -0.47 0.20 7.87
C SER A 89 -1.53 -0.66 8.56
N GLY A 90 -1.15 -1.86 8.98
CA GLY A 90 -1.97 -2.63 9.93
C GLY A 90 -1.77 -2.14 11.38
N PRO A 91 -2.34 -2.84 12.38
CA PRO A 91 -2.33 -2.38 13.77
C PRO A 91 -0.96 -2.52 14.43
N GLY A 92 -0.79 -1.86 15.58
CA GLY A 92 0.36 -2.03 16.49
C GLY A 92 1.30 -0.83 16.62
N LEU A 93 1.14 0.20 15.79
CA LEU A 93 1.90 1.46 15.88
C LEU A 93 1.03 2.51 16.55
N SER A 94 1.23 2.78 17.84
CA SER A 94 0.37 3.68 18.64
C SER A 94 0.23 5.10 18.05
N TRP A 95 1.27 5.57 17.37
CA TRP A 95 1.31 6.87 16.71
C TRP A 95 0.64 6.89 15.31
N ILE A 96 0.20 5.74 14.78
CA ILE A 96 -0.67 5.67 13.59
C ILE A 96 -2.10 5.42 14.04
N ARG A 97 -2.93 6.47 14.06
CA ARG A 97 -4.38 6.37 14.35
C ARG A 97 -4.67 5.55 15.63
N GLY A 98 -3.85 5.75 16.67
CA GLY A 98 -3.97 5.07 17.96
C GLY A 98 -3.50 3.60 18.00
N GLY A 99 -3.02 3.04 16.89
CA GLY A 99 -2.48 1.67 16.81
C GLY A 99 -3.50 0.53 16.95
N GLY A 100 -4.79 0.85 17.12
CA GLY A 100 -5.91 -0.11 17.16
C GLY A 100 -6.33 -0.56 15.77
N LEU A 101 -7.63 -0.75 15.55
CA LEU A 101 -8.19 -1.09 14.24
C LEU A 101 -7.80 -0.03 13.20
N GLN A 102 -7.14 -0.45 12.13
CA GLN A 102 -6.69 0.38 11.01
C GLN A 102 -7.59 0.27 9.77
N TYR A 103 -8.39 -0.80 9.67
CA TYR A 103 -9.19 -1.10 8.48
C TYR A 103 -10.68 -0.81 8.65
N THR A 104 -11.01 0.08 9.60
CA THR A 104 -12.34 0.71 9.64
C THR A 104 -12.51 1.66 8.46
N LYS A 105 -13.76 2.04 8.16
CA LYS A 105 -14.02 2.98 7.07
C LYS A 105 -13.30 4.31 7.27
N GLU A 106 -13.33 4.84 8.47
CA GLU A 106 -12.72 6.11 8.85
C GLU A 106 -11.20 6.06 8.68
N ASN A 107 -10.57 4.98 9.12
CA ASN A 107 -9.11 4.85 9.09
C ASN A 107 -8.59 4.56 7.68
N ILE A 108 -9.30 3.76 6.87
CA ILE A 108 -8.98 3.62 5.43
C ILE A 108 -9.12 4.95 4.71
N SER A 109 -10.20 5.69 4.96
CA SER A 109 -10.43 7.00 4.37
C SER A 109 -9.29 7.97 4.73
N SER A 110 -8.97 8.07 6.02
CA SER A 110 -7.91 8.96 6.51
C SER A 110 -6.54 8.59 5.94
N ALA A 111 -6.18 7.31 5.91
CA ALA A 111 -4.91 6.83 5.38
C ALA A 111 -4.78 7.11 3.87
N LEU A 112 -5.80 6.77 3.09
CA LEU A 112 -5.79 6.95 1.64
C LEU A 112 -5.71 8.43 1.27
N LEU A 113 -6.58 9.27 1.85
CA LEU A 113 -6.60 10.70 1.55
C LEU A 113 -5.28 11.38 1.95
N GLY A 114 -4.72 11.04 3.11
CA GLY A 114 -3.41 11.54 3.52
C GLY A 114 -2.28 11.08 2.60
N SER A 115 -2.36 9.84 2.08
CA SER A 115 -1.38 9.34 1.10
C SER A 115 -1.49 10.10 -0.23
N LEU A 116 -2.70 10.30 -0.76
CA LEU A 116 -2.95 11.06 -1.99
C LEU A 116 -2.45 12.51 -1.88
N GLU A 117 -2.67 13.15 -0.72
CA GLU A 117 -2.18 14.50 -0.43
C GLU A 117 -0.65 14.56 -0.48
N ARG A 118 0.04 13.69 0.28
CA ARG A 118 1.51 13.64 0.30
C ARG A 118 2.11 13.31 -1.06
N LEU A 119 1.48 12.38 -1.78
CA LEU A 119 1.89 11.96 -3.13
C LEU A 119 1.50 12.96 -4.21
N GLN A 120 0.73 13.99 -3.89
CA GLN A 120 0.28 15.02 -4.81
C GLN A 120 -0.36 14.45 -6.08
N THR A 121 -1.25 13.47 -5.91
CA THR A 121 -1.93 12.76 -7.01
C THR A 121 -3.34 12.39 -6.61
N ASP A 122 -4.25 12.30 -7.59
CA ASP A 122 -5.67 12.00 -7.35
C ASP A 122 -5.97 10.48 -7.30
N TYR A 123 -4.99 9.62 -7.63
CA TYR A 123 -5.20 8.18 -7.68
C TYR A 123 -3.95 7.36 -7.33
N ILE A 124 -4.19 6.16 -6.80
CA ILE A 124 -3.20 5.10 -6.58
C ILE A 124 -3.46 3.95 -7.56
N ASP A 125 -2.42 3.45 -8.22
CA ASP A 125 -2.56 2.33 -9.15
C ASP A 125 -2.78 1.00 -8.41
N LEU A 126 -2.05 0.78 -7.30
CA LEU A 126 -2.21 -0.39 -6.43
C LEU A 126 -2.21 0.03 -4.95
N TYR A 127 -3.35 -0.05 -4.28
CA TYR A 127 -3.45 0.23 -2.84
C TYR A 127 -3.46 -1.06 -2.03
N GLN A 128 -2.56 -1.19 -1.06
CA GLN A 128 -2.34 -2.46 -0.37
C GLN A 128 -2.67 -2.39 1.12
N LEU A 129 -3.23 -3.47 1.64
CA LEU A 129 -3.28 -3.71 3.09
C LEU A 129 -1.90 -4.24 3.53
N HIS A 130 -1.17 -3.46 4.31
CA HIS A 130 0.25 -3.73 4.57
C HIS A 130 0.49 -4.96 5.47
N TRP A 131 -0.36 -5.18 6.47
CA TRP A 131 -0.40 -6.44 7.21
C TRP A 131 -1.74 -6.63 7.94
N PRO A 132 -2.12 -7.87 8.26
CA PRO A 132 -3.47 -8.16 8.75
C PRO A 132 -3.76 -7.64 10.16
N GLU A 133 -5.01 -7.24 10.38
CA GLU A 133 -5.53 -6.96 11.72
C GLU A 133 -5.81 -8.18 12.56
N ARG A 134 -6.10 -9.35 11.98
CA ARG A 134 -6.29 -10.57 12.77
C ARG A 134 -4.96 -11.11 13.30
N ASN A 135 -4.98 -11.98 14.31
CA ASN A 135 -3.79 -12.75 14.65
C ASN A 135 -3.47 -13.76 13.53
N THR A 136 -2.31 -13.63 12.90
CA THR A 136 -1.81 -14.62 11.94
C THR A 136 -0.28 -14.67 11.92
N ASN A 137 0.28 -15.61 11.16
CA ASN A 137 1.71 -15.81 10.98
C ASN A 137 2.31 -14.82 9.96
N TYR A 138 2.70 -13.65 10.43
CA TYR A 138 3.48 -12.66 9.68
C TYR A 138 4.70 -12.17 10.50
N PHE A 139 5.62 -11.44 9.86
CA PHE A 139 6.82 -10.84 10.47
C PHE A 139 7.64 -11.82 11.34
N GLY A 140 8.33 -12.76 10.69
CA GLY A 140 9.24 -13.71 11.36
C GLY A 140 8.56 -14.89 12.05
N LYS A 141 7.23 -15.03 11.94
CA LYS A 141 6.46 -16.17 12.46
C LYS A 141 6.16 -17.16 11.33
N LEU A 142 6.70 -18.38 11.42
CA LEU A 142 6.50 -19.42 10.41
C LEU A 142 5.07 -20.02 10.46
N GLY A 143 4.72 -20.63 11.58
CA GLY A 143 3.44 -21.32 11.75
C GLY A 143 2.35 -20.45 12.38
N TYR A 144 1.11 -20.67 11.98
CA TYR A 144 -0.06 -20.14 12.70
C TYR A 144 -0.19 -20.86 14.06
N LYS A 145 -0.42 -20.07 15.12
CA LYS A 145 -0.77 -20.59 16.44
C LYS A 145 -2.17 -20.10 16.76
N HIS A 146 -3.11 -21.02 16.84
CA HIS A 146 -4.47 -20.69 17.23
C HIS A 146 -4.50 -20.08 18.63
N LYS A 147 -5.28 -19.02 18.78
CA LYS A 147 -5.58 -18.41 20.07
C LYS A 147 -7.08 -18.46 20.25
N THR A 148 -7.53 -18.91 21.42
CA THR A 148 -8.94 -18.95 21.78
C THR A 148 -9.53 -17.53 21.88
N GLU A 149 -8.73 -16.59 22.37
CA GLU A 149 -9.04 -15.16 22.40
C GLU A 149 -8.43 -14.49 21.17
N GLU A 150 -9.29 -14.15 20.21
CA GLU A 150 -8.92 -13.36 19.05
C GLU A 150 -9.04 -11.87 19.39
N ARG A 151 -8.09 -11.06 18.92
CA ARG A 151 -8.21 -9.60 19.06
C ARG A 151 -9.32 -9.11 18.14
N GLU A 152 -9.98 -8.01 18.47
CA GLU A 152 -10.92 -7.40 17.53
C GLU A 152 -10.23 -7.06 16.20
N TRP A 153 -10.91 -7.33 15.08
CA TRP A 153 -10.46 -7.02 13.73
C TRP A 153 -11.65 -6.80 12.81
N ASN A 154 -11.47 -5.96 11.78
CA ASN A 154 -12.50 -5.71 10.77
C ASN A 154 -12.65 -6.91 9.86
N ASP A 155 -13.88 -7.37 9.64
CA ASP A 155 -14.14 -8.49 8.75
C ASP A 155 -13.78 -8.15 7.29
N PHE A 156 -13.46 -9.19 6.52
CA PHE A 156 -13.02 -9.05 5.13
C PHE A 156 -14.03 -8.33 4.23
N GLU A 157 -15.33 -8.48 4.49
CA GLU A 157 -16.38 -7.90 3.67
C GLU A 157 -16.46 -6.40 3.89
N SER A 158 -16.48 -5.95 5.15
CA SER A 158 -16.45 -4.52 5.53
C SER A 158 -15.25 -3.80 4.92
N ILE A 159 -14.07 -4.44 4.97
CA ILE A 159 -12.84 -3.92 4.35
C ILE A 159 -13.03 -3.75 2.83
N LEU A 160 -13.48 -4.80 2.14
CA LEU A 160 -13.67 -4.77 0.69
C LEU A 160 -14.77 -3.78 0.25
N ARG A 161 -15.85 -3.65 1.02
CA ARG A 161 -16.92 -2.67 0.75
C ARG A 161 -16.41 -1.24 0.87
N THR A 162 -15.54 -0.97 1.84
CA THR A 162 -14.90 0.35 1.96
C THR A 162 -13.95 0.60 0.79
N LEU A 163 -13.06 -0.35 0.49
CA LEU A 163 -12.13 -0.20 -0.64
C LEU A 163 -12.86 -0.05 -1.98
N LYS A 164 -14.01 -0.73 -2.14
CA LYS A 164 -14.88 -0.58 -3.31
C LYS A 164 -15.31 0.88 -3.52
N GLN A 165 -15.67 1.60 -2.47
CA GLN A 165 -16.08 3.01 -2.59
C GLN A 165 -14.96 3.83 -3.25
N PHE A 166 -13.72 3.63 -2.81
CA PHE A 166 -12.56 4.34 -3.38
C PHE A 166 -12.14 3.87 -4.77
N VAL A 167 -12.45 2.62 -5.13
CA VAL A 167 -12.31 2.13 -6.50
C VAL A 167 -13.34 2.79 -7.42
N ASP A 168 -14.61 2.84 -6.99
CA ASP A 168 -15.70 3.46 -7.74
C ASP A 168 -15.50 4.98 -7.90
N GLU A 169 -14.91 5.63 -6.91
CA GLU A 169 -14.50 7.04 -6.95
C GLU A 169 -13.24 7.31 -7.80
N GLY A 170 -12.58 6.27 -8.31
CA GLY A 170 -11.36 6.38 -9.12
C GLY A 170 -10.08 6.73 -8.34
N LYS A 171 -10.14 6.78 -7.00
CA LYS A 171 -8.97 7.05 -6.14
C LYS A 171 -8.03 5.85 -6.02
N ILE A 172 -8.55 4.64 -6.19
CA ILE A 172 -7.78 3.38 -6.23
C ILE A 172 -8.11 2.66 -7.53
N ARG A 173 -7.12 2.18 -8.27
CA ARG A 173 -7.38 1.33 -9.45
C ARG A 173 -7.48 -0.14 -9.09
N TYR A 174 -6.51 -0.64 -8.32
CA TYR A 174 -6.44 -2.03 -7.89
C TYR A 174 -6.06 -2.14 -6.42
N ILE A 175 -6.45 -3.25 -5.80
CA ILE A 175 -6.17 -3.54 -4.39
C ILE A 175 -5.20 -4.71 -4.32
N GLY A 176 -4.22 -4.65 -3.43
CA GLY A 176 -3.32 -5.76 -3.13
C GLY A 176 -3.26 -6.08 -1.64
N LEU A 177 -2.61 -7.18 -1.31
CA LEU A 177 -2.35 -7.59 0.07
C LEU A 177 -0.86 -7.75 0.30
N SER A 178 -0.40 -7.48 1.52
CA SER A 178 0.96 -7.76 1.96
C SER A 178 0.94 -8.46 3.31
N ASN A 179 1.95 -9.29 3.56
CA ASN A 179 2.09 -10.08 4.80
C ASN A 179 0.86 -10.94 5.14
N GLU A 180 0.13 -11.38 4.11
CA GLU A 180 -1.11 -12.14 4.27
C GLU A 180 -0.86 -13.66 4.27
N SER A 181 -1.80 -14.43 4.83
CA SER A 181 -1.81 -15.89 4.72
C SER A 181 -2.62 -16.36 3.50
N ALA A 182 -2.40 -17.60 3.07
CA ALA A 182 -3.19 -18.21 2.01
C ALA A 182 -4.70 -18.26 2.35
N TRP A 183 -5.04 -18.39 3.64
CA TRP A 183 -6.43 -18.42 4.10
C TRP A 183 -7.12 -17.06 3.92
N GLY A 184 -6.51 -15.96 4.37
CA GLY A 184 -7.16 -14.67 4.24
C GLY A 184 -7.19 -14.17 2.79
N LEU A 185 -6.17 -14.46 1.98
CA LEU A 185 -6.25 -14.27 0.52
C LEU A 185 -7.47 -15.02 -0.06
N SER A 186 -7.64 -16.30 0.30
CA SER A 186 -8.78 -17.10 -0.17
C SER A 186 -10.12 -16.49 0.24
N LYS A 187 -10.22 -15.93 1.45
CA LYS A 187 -11.43 -15.25 1.95
C LYS A 187 -11.75 -13.97 1.18
N PHE A 188 -10.75 -13.13 0.91
CA PHE A 188 -10.94 -11.96 0.04
C PHE A 188 -11.40 -12.35 -1.37
N LEU A 189 -10.81 -13.39 -1.95
CA LEU A 189 -11.19 -13.87 -3.29
C LEU A 189 -12.58 -14.53 -3.34
N GLU A 190 -12.98 -15.21 -2.26
CA GLU A 190 -14.32 -15.76 -2.08
C GLU A 190 -15.37 -14.63 -2.12
N LEU A 191 -15.20 -13.61 -1.27
CA LEU A 191 -16.10 -12.46 -1.18
C LEU A 191 -16.16 -11.64 -2.46
N SER A 192 -15.02 -11.44 -3.13
CA SER A 192 -14.98 -10.78 -4.44
C SER A 192 -15.89 -11.48 -5.45
N ARG A 193 -15.86 -12.82 -5.49
CA ARG A 193 -16.71 -13.61 -6.41
C ARG A 193 -18.17 -13.65 -5.99
N SER A 194 -18.44 -13.90 -4.70
CA SER A 194 -19.81 -14.13 -4.23
C SER A 194 -20.63 -12.86 -4.05
N GLN A 195 -19.97 -11.70 -3.89
CA GLN A 195 -20.64 -10.43 -3.60
C GLN A 195 -20.31 -9.31 -4.59
N ASN A 196 -19.64 -9.63 -5.70
CA ASN A 196 -19.22 -8.65 -6.71
C ASN A 196 -18.40 -7.50 -6.12
N LEU A 197 -17.50 -7.84 -5.18
CA LEU A 197 -16.57 -6.91 -4.56
C LEU A 197 -15.22 -6.89 -5.31
N PRO A 198 -14.43 -5.81 -5.18
CA PRO A 198 -13.13 -5.71 -5.83
C PRO A 198 -12.24 -6.92 -5.53
N ARG A 199 -11.54 -7.38 -6.56
CA ARG A 199 -10.60 -8.49 -6.43
C ARG A 199 -9.27 -7.97 -5.89
N VAL A 200 -8.75 -8.62 -4.86
CA VAL A 200 -7.36 -8.41 -4.41
C VAL A 200 -6.36 -9.12 -5.31
N MET A 201 -5.22 -8.47 -5.52
CA MET A 201 -4.10 -8.91 -6.36
C MET A 201 -3.00 -9.61 -5.58
#